data_AF-A0A2G8CTN8-F1
#
_entry.id   AF-A0A2G8CTN8-F1
#
_cell.length_a   1.000
_cell.length_b   1.000
_cell.length_c   1.000
_cell.angle_alpha   90.00
_cell.angle_beta   90.00
_cell.angle_gamma   90.00
#
_symmetry.space_group_name_H-M   'P 1'
#
loop_
_entity.id
_entity.type
_entity.pdbx_description
1 polymer ?
#
loop_
_entity_poly.entity_id
_entity_poly.type
_entity_poly.pdbx_seq_one_letter_code
_entity_poly.pdbx_strand_id
1 'polypeptide(L)'
;MTDLDPRIASIPDGWAGRAPSRKPLRIMPAELFNRSYRPAPDAYLHVAPLRRPPLPLLIACGVIAAVCGLIVWGALAQAGTTPSMQGPMPFIVAAGFGVLGLFFLLAFVNAITASFTRGSWANRQCVAFGTNGVAIRLQGFDFDVPWHEVTAVRATRRKSAGKAPALVPVLRIERGMEHWDLQPAVIDADPVLLYSALHYYWMHPEQRVALGTVATPQQLGGGPQG
;
A
#
# COMPACT_ATOMS: atom_id res chain seq x y z
N MET A 1 0.71 -2.16 28.44
CA MET A 1 0.35 -0.97 27.63
C MET A 1 -1.04 -0.59 28.07
N THR A 2 -1.18 0.49 28.82
CA THR A 2 -2.48 1.06 29.19
C THR A 2 -3.21 1.35 27.88
N ASP A 3 -4.40 0.77 27.71
CA ASP A 3 -5.20 1.01 26.53
C ASP A 3 -5.65 2.47 26.59
N LEU A 4 -4.91 3.35 25.89
CA LEU A 4 -5.25 4.76 25.79
C LEU A 4 -6.66 4.85 25.23
N ASP A 5 -7.50 5.68 25.84
CA ASP A 5 -8.84 5.96 25.34
C ASP A 5 -8.72 6.34 23.85
N PRO A 6 -9.35 5.57 22.93
CA PRO A 6 -9.23 5.82 21.50
C PRO A 6 -9.69 7.23 21.11
N ARG A 7 -10.54 7.87 21.93
CA ARG A 7 -11.02 9.24 21.74
C ARG A 7 -9.93 10.30 21.91
N ILE A 8 -8.83 9.97 22.59
CA ILE A 8 -7.70 10.86 22.77
C ILE A 8 -6.73 10.64 21.61
N ALA A 9 -6.50 11.69 20.80
CA ALA A 9 -5.54 11.61 19.72
C ALA A 9 -4.13 11.40 20.27
N SER A 10 -3.52 10.24 19.98
CA SER A 10 -2.13 9.95 20.36
C SER A 10 -1.34 9.40 19.18
N ILE A 11 -0.29 10.11 18.78
CA ILE A 11 0.67 9.63 17.77
C ILE A 11 1.98 9.34 18.50
N PRO A 12 2.47 8.09 18.51
CA PRO A 12 3.76 7.78 19.12
C PRO A 12 4.89 8.58 18.45
N ASP A 13 5.88 9.01 19.22
CA ASP A 13 7.04 9.72 18.68
C ASP A 13 7.72 8.92 17.57
N GLY A 14 8.02 9.56 16.45
CA GLY A 14 8.64 8.92 15.29
C GLY A 14 7.79 7.84 14.62
N TRP A 15 6.48 7.77 14.89
CA TRP A 15 5.57 6.74 14.34
C TRP A 15 5.60 6.67 12.81
N ALA A 16 5.65 7.80 12.11
CA ALA A 16 5.68 7.81 10.65
C ALA A 16 6.98 7.25 10.03
N GLY A 17 7.99 6.92 10.85
CA GLY A 17 9.27 6.36 10.42
C GLY A 17 10.26 7.41 9.91
N ARG A 18 11.37 6.97 9.31
CA ARG A 18 12.47 7.85 8.86
C ARG A 18 12.20 8.62 7.57
N ALA A 19 11.27 8.16 6.72
CA ALA A 19 10.98 8.79 5.43
C ALA A 19 9.48 8.68 5.03
N PRO A 20 8.56 9.21 5.87
CA PRO A 20 7.15 9.25 5.52
C PRO A 20 6.91 10.10 4.27
N SER A 21 5.85 9.80 3.54
CA SER A 21 5.39 10.72 2.50
C SER A 21 4.99 12.04 3.15
N ARG A 22 5.29 13.17 2.52
CA ARG A 22 4.80 14.50 2.92
C ARG A 22 3.80 15.06 1.92
N LYS A 23 3.32 14.21 1.02
CA LYS A 23 2.34 14.58 0.00
C LYS A 23 0.99 14.81 0.68
N PRO A 24 0.23 15.83 0.27
CA PRO A 24 -1.09 16.06 0.82
C PRO A 24 -2.08 14.97 0.43
N LEU A 25 -3.18 14.90 1.17
CA LEU A 25 -4.35 14.13 0.77
C LEU A 25 -4.92 14.73 -0.53
N ARG A 26 -5.41 13.86 -1.41
CA ARG A 26 -5.95 14.27 -2.71
C ARG A 26 -7.47 14.21 -2.66
N ILE A 27 -8.16 15.20 -3.20
CA ILE A 27 -9.62 15.18 -3.30
C ILE A 27 -9.99 14.74 -4.70
N MET A 28 -10.92 13.80 -4.80
CA MET A 28 -11.38 13.29 -6.08
C MET A 28 -12.89 13.03 -6.04
N PRO A 29 -13.60 13.23 -7.16
CA PRO A 29 -14.96 12.74 -7.30
C PRO A 29 -14.96 11.20 -7.22
N ALA A 30 -15.94 10.64 -6.54
CA ALA A 30 -16.08 9.19 -6.38
C ALA A 30 -16.29 8.45 -7.71
N GLU A 31 -16.80 9.12 -8.74
CA GLU A 31 -16.96 8.54 -10.07
C GLU A 31 -15.64 8.03 -10.66
N LEU A 32 -14.51 8.67 -10.31
CA LEU A 32 -13.18 8.23 -10.74
C LEU A 32 -12.72 6.92 -10.06
N PHE A 33 -13.38 6.51 -8.98
CA PHE A 33 -13.20 5.22 -8.31
C PHE A 33 -14.07 4.09 -8.89
N ASN A 34 -15.15 4.43 -9.59
CA ASN A 34 -16.25 3.50 -9.88
C ASN A 34 -15.96 2.46 -10.99
N ARG A 35 -14.86 2.57 -11.74
CA ARG A 35 -14.61 1.62 -12.85
C ARG A 35 -14.08 0.25 -12.42
N SER A 36 -13.67 0.09 -11.16
CA SER A 36 -13.02 -1.17 -10.72
C SER A 36 -13.44 -1.67 -9.35
N TYR A 37 -14.13 -0.85 -8.57
CA TYR A 37 -14.50 -1.15 -7.18
C TYR A 37 -15.95 -0.73 -6.91
N ARG A 38 -16.53 -1.23 -5.82
CA ARG A 38 -17.88 -0.82 -5.37
C ARG A 38 -17.99 0.70 -5.41
N PRO A 39 -19.10 1.24 -5.93
CA PRO A 39 -19.28 2.68 -6.02
C PRO A 39 -19.13 3.27 -4.63
N ALA A 40 -18.23 4.25 -4.50
CA ALA A 40 -17.99 4.87 -3.22
C ALA A 40 -19.27 5.58 -2.72
N PRO A 41 -19.50 5.60 -1.39
CA PRO A 41 -20.78 6.04 -0.83
C PRO A 41 -21.03 7.56 -0.91
N ASP A 42 -20.04 8.35 -1.34
CA ASP A 42 -20.05 9.81 -1.30
C ASP A 42 -19.74 10.42 -2.66
N ALA A 43 -20.15 11.66 -2.93
CA ALA A 43 -19.84 12.35 -4.20
C ALA A 43 -18.35 12.73 -4.33
N TYR A 44 -17.72 13.09 -3.21
CA TYR A 44 -16.31 13.47 -3.12
C TYR A 44 -15.61 12.68 -2.02
N LEU A 45 -14.35 12.32 -2.29
CA LEU A 45 -13.52 11.54 -1.38
C LEU A 45 -12.16 12.19 -1.19
N HIS A 46 -11.68 12.19 0.05
CA HIS A 46 -10.30 12.49 0.39
C HIS A 46 -9.49 11.19 0.37
N VAL A 47 -8.48 11.14 -0.49
CA VAL A 47 -7.77 9.92 -0.88
C VAL A 47 -6.31 10.00 -0.44
N ALA A 48 -5.89 8.96 0.27
CA ALA A 48 -4.51 8.61 0.54
C ALA A 48 -4.10 7.41 -0.35
N PRO A 49 -3.51 7.65 -1.53
CA PRO A 49 -3.10 6.56 -2.42
C PRO A 49 -1.94 5.75 -1.83
N LEU A 50 -1.80 4.48 -2.21
CA LEU A 50 -0.61 3.70 -1.90
C LEU A 50 0.59 4.08 -2.79
N ARG A 51 1.80 3.94 -2.25
CA ARG A 51 3.07 4.11 -2.94
C ARG A 51 3.23 3.05 -4.01
N ARG A 52 3.59 3.51 -5.21
CA ARG A 52 4.05 2.63 -6.28
C ARG A 52 5.36 1.97 -5.85
N PRO A 53 5.60 0.71 -6.25
CA PRO A 53 6.92 0.11 -6.06
C PRO A 53 8.00 0.99 -6.72
N PRO A 54 9.17 1.17 -6.09
CA PRO A 54 10.20 2.04 -6.62
C PRO A 54 10.74 1.50 -7.95
N LEU A 55 10.86 2.38 -8.96
CA LEU A 55 11.35 2.03 -10.30
C LEU A 55 12.71 1.31 -10.27
N PRO A 56 13.69 1.70 -9.41
CA PRO A 56 14.95 0.95 -9.30
C PRO A 56 14.75 -0.52 -8.89
N LEU A 57 13.78 -0.82 -8.03
CA LEU A 57 13.49 -2.20 -7.63
C LEU A 57 12.91 -3.01 -8.80
N LEU A 58 12.00 -2.41 -9.57
CA LEU A 58 11.47 -3.02 -10.79
C LEU A 58 12.59 -3.36 -11.78
N ILE A 59 13.48 -2.39 -12.05
CA ILE A 59 14.61 -2.57 -12.95
C ILE A 59 15.54 -3.66 -12.42
N ALA A 60 15.90 -3.63 -11.13
CA ALA A 60 16.80 -4.61 -10.53
C ALA A 60 16.24 -6.04 -10.62
N CYS A 61 14.96 -6.25 -10.25
CA CYS A 61 14.33 -7.56 -10.36
C CYS A 61 14.26 -8.05 -11.81
N GLY A 62 13.94 -7.17 -12.77
CA GLY A 62 13.89 -7.50 -14.19
C GLY A 62 15.27 -7.89 -14.74
N VAL A 63 16.32 -7.14 -14.41
CA VAL A 63 17.69 -7.42 -14.83
C VAL A 63 18.19 -8.74 -14.24
N ILE A 64 17.97 -8.97 -12.94
CA ILE A 64 18.39 -10.23 -12.28
C ILE A 64 17.67 -11.43 -12.92
N ALA A 65 16.37 -11.33 -13.17
CA ALA A 65 15.61 -12.38 -13.83
C ALA A 65 16.13 -12.67 -15.26
N ALA A 66 16.43 -11.62 -16.03
CA ALA A 66 16.99 -11.74 -17.37
C ALA A 66 18.39 -12.40 -17.36
N VAL A 67 19.28 -11.96 -16.47
CA VAL A 67 20.63 -12.54 -16.32
C VAL A 67 20.55 -14.01 -15.92
N CYS A 68 19.69 -14.37 -14.96
CA CYS A 68 19.48 -15.77 -14.59
C CYS A 68 18.98 -16.59 -15.79
N GLY A 69 18.03 -16.06 -16.57
CA GLY A 69 17.54 -16.70 -17.79
C GLY A 69 18.63 -16.93 -18.83
N LEU A 70 19.51 -15.95 -19.05
CA LEU A 70 20.66 -16.06 -19.95
C LEU A 70 21.68 -17.11 -19.47
N ILE A 71 21.95 -17.18 -18.16
CA ILE A 71 22.85 -18.19 -17.58
C ILE A 71 22.27 -19.60 -17.75
N VAL A 72 20.97 -19.79 -17.46
CA VAL A 72 20.27 -21.06 -17.63
C VAL A 72 20.32 -21.49 -19.10
N TRP A 73 19.97 -20.58 -20.01
CA TRP A 73 20.03 -20.82 -21.45
C TRP A 73 21.45 -21.19 -21.91
N GLY A 74 22.45 -20.41 -21.51
CA GLY A 74 23.85 -20.66 -21.87
C GLY A 74 24.41 -21.97 -21.32
N ALA A 75 24.05 -22.34 -20.09
CA ALA A 75 24.44 -23.59 -19.48
C ALA A 75 23.81 -24.80 -20.20
N LEU A 76 22.53 -24.70 -20.56
CA LEU A 76 21.83 -25.77 -21.29
C LEU A 76 22.29 -25.87 -22.76
N ALA A 77 22.57 -24.74 -23.42
CA ALA A 77 23.08 -24.72 -24.79
C ALA A 77 24.49 -25.31 -24.91
N GLN A 78 25.29 -25.23 -23.83
CA GLN A 78 26.62 -25.82 -23.77
C GLN A 78 26.64 -27.26 -23.24
N ALA A 79 25.49 -27.77 -22.78
CA ALA A 79 25.37 -29.12 -22.28
C ALA A 79 25.69 -30.12 -23.40
N GLY A 80 26.79 -30.85 -23.26
CA GLY A 80 27.25 -31.83 -24.26
C GLY A 80 28.12 -31.27 -25.39
N THR A 81 28.29 -29.96 -25.52
CA THR A 81 29.16 -29.37 -26.56
C THR A 81 30.57 -29.06 -26.07
N THR A 82 30.76 -28.82 -24.77
CA THR A 82 32.04 -28.39 -24.18
C THR A 82 32.56 -29.44 -23.19
N PRO A 83 33.86 -29.81 -23.20
CA PRO A 83 34.40 -30.86 -22.31
C PRO A 83 34.17 -30.60 -20.82
N SER A 84 34.24 -29.33 -20.38
CA SER A 84 33.96 -28.91 -18.99
C SER A 84 32.48 -28.92 -18.61
N MET A 85 31.59 -29.07 -19.60
CA MET A 85 30.13 -29.16 -19.45
C MET A 85 29.60 -30.57 -19.78
N GLN A 86 30.49 -31.57 -19.86
CA GLN A 86 30.10 -32.97 -19.94
C GLN A 86 29.81 -33.49 -18.53
N GLY A 87 28.56 -33.87 -18.25
CA GLY A 87 28.11 -34.39 -16.96
C GLY A 87 26.93 -33.61 -16.36
N PRO A 88 26.66 -33.76 -15.05
CA PRO A 88 25.48 -33.17 -14.41
C PRO A 88 25.62 -31.65 -14.15
N MET A 89 26.83 -31.10 -14.24
CA MET A 89 27.15 -29.72 -13.89
C MET A 89 26.28 -28.65 -14.58
N PRO A 90 26.05 -28.66 -15.91
CA PRO A 90 25.17 -27.68 -16.57
C PRO A 90 23.73 -27.73 -16.03
N PHE A 91 23.23 -28.92 -15.67
CA PHE A 91 21.88 -29.08 -15.10
C PHE A 91 21.79 -28.54 -13.67
N ILE A 92 22.85 -28.69 -12.87
CA ILE A 92 22.91 -28.14 -11.50
C ILE A 92 22.92 -26.61 -11.56
N VAL A 93 23.74 -26.02 -12.45
CA VAL A 93 23.79 -24.57 -12.67
C VAL A 93 22.44 -24.06 -13.17
N ALA A 94 21.84 -24.74 -14.16
CA ALA A 94 20.53 -24.40 -14.69
C ALA A 94 19.43 -24.49 -13.61
N ALA A 95 19.46 -25.49 -12.74
CA ALA A 95 18.50 -25.62 -11.64
C ALA A 95 18.66 -24.50 -10.61
N GLY A 96 19.89 -24.22 -10.17
CA GLY A 96 20.16 -23.17 -9.17
C GLY A 96 19.75 -21.78 -9.65
N PHE A 97 20.23 -21.38 -10.83
CA PHE A 97 19.87 -20.10 -11.43
C PHE A 97 18.42 -20.07 -11.95
N GLY A 98 17.84 -21.21 -12.30
CA GLY A 98 16.44 -21.34 -12.68
C GLY A 98 15.49 -21.02 -11.52
N VAL A 99 15.74 -21.59 -10.33
CA VAL A 99 14.94 -21.30 -9.12
C VAL A 99 15.08 -19.84 -8.71
N LEU A 100 16.32 -19.32 -8.72
CA LEU A 100 16.58 -17.91 -8.41
C LEU A 100 15.89 -16.97 -9.42
N GLY A 101 16.04 -17.26 -10.71
CA GLY A 101 15.42 -16.52 -11.80
C GLY A 101 13.90 -16.52 -11.71
N LEU A 102 13.29 -17.68 -11.41
CA LEU A 102 11.85 -17.80 -11.21
C LEU A 102 11.36 -16.95 -10.03
N PHE A 103 12.08 -16.96 -8.91
CA PHE A 103 11.75 -16.12 -7.75
C PHE A 103 11.75 -14.62 -8.13
N PHE A 104 12.80 -14.16 -8.80
CA PHE A 104 12.89 -12.75 -9.23
C PHE A 104 11.88 -12.41 -10.33
N LEU A 105 11.56 -13.34 -11.22
CA LEU A 105 10.51 -13.17 -12.23
C LEU A 105 9.14 -13.02 -11.57
N LEU A 106 8.80 -13.86 -10.60
CA LEU A 106 7.54 -13.74 -9.83
C LEU A 106 7.49 -12.41 -9.07
N ALA A 107 8.59 -12.02 -8.43
CA ALA A 107 8.70 -10.72 -7.76
C ALA A 107 8.53 -9.54 -8.75
N PHE A 108 9.13 -9.64 -9.94
CA PHE A 108 9.02 -8.64 -11.01
C PHE A 108 7.60 -8.53 -11.55
N VAL A 109 6.95 -9.65 -11.85
CA VAL A 109 5.55 -9.69 -12.29
C VAL A 109 4.64 -9.08 -11.22
N ASN A 110 4.79 -9.48 -9.96
CA ASN A 110 4.02 -8.89 -8.85
C ASN A 110 4.25 -7.39 -8.72
N ALA A 111 5.50 -6.93 -8.85
CA ALA A 111 5.84 -5.52 -8.78
C ALA A 111 5.26 -4.74 -9.98
N ILE A 112 5.24 -5.32 -11.18
CA ILE A 112 4.59 -4.73 -12.36
C ILE A 112 3.09 -4.63 -12.15
N THR A 113 2.43 -5.71 -11.73
CA THR A 113 1.00 -5.71 -11.45
C THR A 113 0.66 -4.70 -10.37
N ALA A 114 1.47 -4.61 -9.30
CA ALA A 114 1.34 -3.57 -8.27
C ALA A 114 1.56 -2.15 -8.83
N SER A 115 2.47 -1.96 -9.78
CA SER A 115 2.71 -0.67 -10.44
C SER A 115 1.51 -0.24 -11.29
N PHE A 116 0.91 -1.15 -12.08
CA PHE A 116 -0.27 -0.86 -12.90
C PHE A 116 -1.52 -0.62 -12.05
N THR A 117 -1.77 -1.48 -11.07
CA THR A 117 -2.93 -1.36 -10.16
C THR A 117 -2.82 -0.10 -9.29
N ARG A 118 -1.64 0.23 -8.75
CA ARG A 118 -1.42 1.51 -8.02
C ARG A 118 -1.20 2.71 -8.96
N GLY A 119 -1.15 2.46 -10.26
CA GLY A 119 -0.84 3.41 -11.32
C GLY A 119 -2.06 4.11 -11.87
N SER A 120 -3.10 3.35 -12.16
CA SER A 120 -4.38 3.82 -12.70
C SER A 120 -5.32 4.25 -11.59
N TRP A 121 -5.90 5.45 -11.69
CA TRP A 121 -6.89 5.95 -10.73
C TRP A 121 -8.12 5.06 -10.61
N ALA A 122 -8.56 4.47 -11.72
CA ALA A 122 -9.65 3.52 -11.72
C ALA A 122 -9.36 2.32 -10.79
N ASN A 123 -8.12 1.83 -10.78
CA ASN A 123 -7.71 0.64 -10.04
C ASN A 123 -6.92 0.94 -8.75
N ARG A 124 -6.82 2.22 -8.38
CA ARG A 124 -5.83 2.66 -7.41
C ARG A 124 -6.16 2.16 -6.02
N GLN A 125 -5.26 1.34 -5.51
CA GLN A 125 -5.30 0.97 -4.10
C GLN A 125 -5.08 2.23 -3.25
N CYS A 126 -5.98 2.50 -2.33
CA CYS A 126 -5.96 3.67 -1.48
C CYS A 126 -6.82 3.47 -0.23
N VAL A 127 -6.66 4.42 0.69
CA VAL A 127 -7.63 4.67 1.76
C VAL A 127 -8.29 5.98 1.43
N ALA A 128 -9.61 6.00 1.39
CA ALA A 128 -10.39 7.19 1.12
C ALA A 128 -11.43 7.40 2.21
N PHE A 129 -11.83 8.64 2.44
CA PHE A 129 -12.90 8.97 3.38
C PHE A 129 -13.75 10.12 2.86
N GLY A 130 -15.03 10.06 3.16
CA GLY A 130 -16.04 11.04 2.75
C GLY A 130 -17.07 11.25 3.86
N THR A 131 -18.20 11.86 3.50
CA THR A 131 -19.27 12.20 4.45
C THR A 131 -19.85 10.97 5.15
N ASN A 132 -20.05 9.87 4.42
CA ASN A 132 -20.76 8.68 4.90
C ASN A 132 -19.84 7.65 5.55
N GLY A 133 -18.56 7.59 5.18
CA GLY A 133 -17.63 6.64 5.78
C GLY A 133 -16.21 6.67 5.24
N VAL A 134 -15.50 5.57 5.52
CA VAL A 134 -14.13 5.31 5.08
C VAL A 134 -14.16 4.16 4.06
N ALA A 135 -13.67 4.42 2.86
CA ALA A 135 -13.49 3.44 1.81
C ALA A 135 -12.05 2.90 1.84
N ILE A 136 -11.90 1.59 2.03
CA ILE A 136 -10.59 0.93 2.04
C ILE A 136 -10.50 0.05 0.79
N ARG A 137 -9.56 0.38 -0.10
CA ARG A 137 -9.31 -0.31 -1.37
C ARG A 137 -7.87 -0.83 -1.36
N LEU A 138 -7.67 -2.09 -0.99
CA LEU A 138 -6.37 -2.75 -0.95
C LEU A 138 -6.37 -3.98 -1.86
N GLN A 139 -5.20 -4.54 -2.17
CA GLN A 139 -5.12 -5.76 -2.98
C GLN A 139 -5.88 -6.91 -2.29
N GLY A 140 -6.96 -7.38 -2.91
CA GLY A 140 -7.81 -8.46 -2.36
C GLY A 140 -8.82 -8.02 -1.30
N PHE A 141 -8.92 -6.72 -0.99
CA PHE A 141 -9.88 -6.19 -0.02
C PHE A 141 -10.53 -4.92 -0.55
N ASP A 142 -11.85 -4.95 -0.74
CA ASP A 142 -12.67 -3.80 -1.12
C ASP A 142 -13.90 -3.74 -0.20
N PHE A 143 -13.93 -2.77 0.71
CA PHE A 143 -15.07 -2.54 1.58
C PHE A 143 -15.15 -1.08 2.04
N ASP A 144 -16.36 -0.70 2.42
CA ASP A 144 -16.69 0.60 3.00
C ASP A 144 -17.06 0.41 4.46
N VAL A 145 -16.50 1.26 5.32
CA VAL A 145 -16.79 1.30 6.75
C VAL A 145 -17.57 2.58 7.03
N PRO A 146 -18.88 2.50 7.26
CA PRO A 146 -19.66 3.65 7.70
C PRO A 146 -19.08 4.24 8.99
N TRP A 147 -19.11 5.57 9.13
CA TRP A 147 -18.52 6.22 10.31
C TRP A 147 -19.10 5.74 11.64
N HIS A 148 -20.38 5.35 11.66
CA HIS A 148 -21.05 4.86 12.86
C HIS A 148 -20.56 3.47 13.29
N GLU A 149 -19.94 2.71 12.38
CA GLU A 149 -19.33 1.41 12.69
C GLU A 149 -17.90 1.54 13.19
N VAL A 150 -17.26 2.70 13.00
CA VAL A 150 -15.87 2.94 13.44
C VAL A 150 -15.84 3.08 14.96
N THR A 151 -15.17 2.16 15.63
CA THR A 151 -15.03 2.14 17.10
C THR A 151 -13.73 2.79 17.57
N ALA A 152 -12.68 2.82 16.74
CA ALA A 152 -11.44 3.51 17.04
C ALA A 152 -10.61 3.81 15.79
N VAL A 153 -9.84 4.89 15.85
CA VAL A 153 -8.76 5.20 14.91
C VAL A 153 -7.48 5.40 15.72
N ARG A 154 -6.48 4.52 15.55
CA ARG A 154 -5.28 4.50 16.41
C ARG A 154 -3.99 4.52 15.60
N ALA A 155 -3.04 5.35 16.01
CA ALA A 155 -1.66 5.26 15.56
C ALA A 155 -0.87 4.38 16.54
N THR A 156 -0.54 3.15 16.15
CA THR A 156 0.13 2.17 17.02
C THR A 156 1.36 1.57 16.36
N ARG A 157 2.07 0.70 17.09
CA ARG A 157 3.14 -0.12 16.55
C ARG A 157 2.80 -1.59 16.73
N ARG A 158 2.83 -2.35 15.65
CA ARG A 158 2.62 -3.79 15.65
C ARG A 158 3.96 -4.51 15.62
N LYS A 159 4.11 -5.57 16.42
CA LYS A 159 5.27 -6.47 16.27
C LYS A 159 5.15 -7.21 14.94
N SER A 160 6.14 -7.05 14.07
CA SER A 160 6.24 -7.82 12.83
C SER A 160 6.35 -9.30 13.15
N ALA A 161 5.64 -10.14 12.39
CA ALA A 161 5.79 -11.58 12.47
C ALA A 161 7.15 -11.95 11.82
N GLY A 162 8.13 -12.34 12.62
CA GLY A 162 9.46 -12.72 12.14
C GLY A 162 10.43 -13.06 13.28
N LYS A 163 11.59 -13.63 12.92
CA LYS A 163 12.64 -14.05 13.88
C LYS A 163 13.21 -12.90 14.72
N ALA A 164 13.12 -11.66 14.23
CA ALA A 164 13.44 -10.44 14.97
C ALA A 164 12.19 -9.52 14.93
N PRO A 165 11.33 -9.54 15.95
CA PRO A 165 10.08 -8.79 15.94
C PRO A 165 10.35 -7.28 16.03
N ALA A 166 10.44 -6.64 14.87
CA ALA A 166 10.51 -5.18 14.78
C ALA A 166 9.12 -4.57 15.04
N LEU A 167 9.08 -3.44 15.74
CA LEU A 167 7.88 -2.63 15.90
C LEU A 167 7.63 -1.84 14.60
N VAL A 168 6.64 -2.28 13.82
CA VAL A 168 6.22 -1.64 12.57
C VAL A 168 5.11 -0.64 12.90
N PRO A 169 5.21 0.62 12.47
CA PRO A 169 4.14 1.57 12.67
C PRO A 169 2.91 1.19 11.84
N VAL A 170 1.74 1.36 12.44
CA VAL A 170 0.46 1.00 11.85
C VAL A 170 -0.59 2.05 12.22
N LEU A 171 -1.36 2.49 11.22
CA LEU A 171 -2.62 3.18 11.37
C LEU A 171 -3.71 2.12 11.41
N ARG A 172 -4.38 1.99 12.56
CA ARG A 172 -5.42 1.00 12.78
C ARG A 172 -6.78 1.67 12.77
N ILE A 173 -7.69 1.14 11.97
CA ILE A 173 -9.12 1.47 12.00
C ILE A 173 -9.83 0.25 12.57
N GLU A 174 -10.65 0.43 13.60
CA GLU A 174 -11.34 -0.65 14.31
C GLU A 174 -12.86 -0.57 14.07
N ARG A 175 -13.48 -1.74 13.88
CA ARG A 175 -14.94 -1.96 13.87
C ARG A 175 -15.25 -3.13 14.80
N GLY A 176 -15.56 -2.83 16.05
CA GLY A 176 -15.81 -3.87 17.06
C GLY A 176 -14.55 -4.75 17.25
N MET A 177 -14.62 -6.03 16.87
CA MET A 177 -13.46 -6.94 16.91
C MET A 177 -12.62 -6.94 15.62
N GLU A 178 -13.14 -6.38 14.54
CA GLU A 178 -12.43 -6.27 13.27
C GLU A 178 -11.50 -5.05 13.29
N HIS A 179 -10.34 -5.19 12.66
CA HIS A 179 -9.41 -4.08 12.53
C HIS A 179 -8.63 -4.15 11.22
N TRP A 180 -8.30 -2.98 10.69
CA TRP A 180 -7.54 -2.83 9.46
C TRP A 180 -6.27 -2.06 9.74
N ASP A 181 -5.14 -2.73 9.52
CA ASP A 181 -3.80 -2.23 9.79
C ASP A 181 -3.17 -1.67 8.51
N LEU A 182 -3.00 -0.35 8.45
CA LEU A 182 -2.37 0.36 7.35
C LEU A 182 -0.97 0.80 7.74
N GLN A 183 0.06 0.32 7.04
CA GLN A 183 1.43 0.73 7.34
C GLN A 183 1.74 2.09 6.71
N PRO A 184 2.21 3.10 7.47
CA PRO A 184 2.59 4.41 6.93
C PRO A 184 3.57 4.35 5.76
N ALA A 185 4.48 3.36 5.75
CA ALA A 185 5.49 3.19 4.71
C ALA A 185 4.91 2.89 3.32
N VAL A 186 3.71 2.32 3.25
CA VAL A 186 3.04 2.01 1.98
C VAL A 186 2.16 3.15 1.49
N ILE A 187 1.91 4.18 2.30
CA ILE A 187 1.01 5.30 1.97
C ILE A 187 1.79 6.39 1.21
N ASP A 188 1.25 6.84 0.08
CA ASP A 188 1.80 7.93 -0.76
C ASP A 188 1.21 9.30 -0.41
N ALA A 189 0.67 9.43 0.80
CA ALA A 189 0.22 10.68 1.42
C ALA A 189 0.78 10.76 2.85
N ASP A 190 0.76 11.93 3.44
CA ASP A 190 1.23 12.13 4.81
C ASP A 190 0.42 11.26 5.79
N PRO A 191 1.05 10.26 6.43
CA PRO A 191 0.35 9.33 7.31
C PRO A 191 -0.11 10.00 8.61
N VAL A 192 0.58 11.07 9.06
CA VAL A 192 0.17 11.87 10.21
C VAL A 192 -1.07 12.67 9.83
N LEU A 193 -1.08 13.31 8.67
CA LEU A 193 -2.24 14.02 8.16
C LEU A 193 -3.45 13.09 7.98
N LEU A 194 -3.23 11.89 7.42
CA LEU A 194 -4.29 10.88 7.28
C LEU A 194 -4.86 10.46 8.63
N TYR A 195 -4.00 10.15 9.61
CA TYR A 195 -4.43 9.81 10.96
C TYR A 195 -5.23 10.96 11.59
N SER A 196 -4.68 12.18 11.56
CA SER A 196 -5.31 13.35 12.16
C SER A 196 -6.67 13.65 11.53
N ALA A 197 -6.79 13.54 10.20
CA ALA A 197 -8.06 13.73 9.51
C ALA A 197 -9.08 12.65 9.91
N LEU A 198 -8.71 11.37 9.84
CA LEU A 198 -9.60 10.27 10.20
C LEU A 198 -10.06 10.36 11.66
N HIS A 199 -9.13 10.66 12.59
CA HIS A 199 -9.45 10.82 14.01
C HIS A 199 -10.37 12.02 14.24
N TYR A 200 -10.07 13.16 13.63
CA TYR A 200 -10.87 14.37 13.74
C TYR A 200 -12.32 14.15 13.27
N TYR A 201 -12.52 13.61 12.06
CA TYR A 201 -13.87 13.39 11.52
C TYR A 201 -14.61 12.23 12.17
N TRP A 202 -13.90 11.26 12.72
CA TRP A 202 -14.51 10.25 13.58
C TRP A 202 -15.07 10.88 14.86
N MET A 203 -14.30 11.77 15.50
CA MET A 203 -14.69 12.46 16.75
C MET A 203 -15.70 13.60 16.57
N HIS A 204 -15.81 14.19 15.37
CA HIS A 204 -16.68 15.33 15.08
C HIS A 204 -17.65 15.00 13.94
N PRO A 205 -18.73 14.23 14.21
CA PRO A 205 -19.71 13.84 13.19
C PRO A 205 -20.31 15.00 12.40
N GLU A 206 -20.52 16.14 13.06
CA GLU A 206 -21.08 17.36 12.48
C GLU A 206 -20.19 17.98 11.40
N GLN A 207 -18.87 17.76 11.49
CA GLN A 207 -17.89 18.32 10.53
C GLN A 207 -17.78 17.48 9.26
N ARG A 208 -18.36 16.26 9.23
CA ARG A 208 -18.26 15.35 8.07
C ARG A 208 -18.92 15.91 6.82
N VAL A 209 -19.91 16.79 6.97
CA VAL A 209 -20.57 17.46 5.83
C VAL A 209 -19.55 18.23 4.97
N ALA A 210 -18.49 18.77 5.59
CA ALA A 210 -17.42 19.46 4.88
C ALA A 210 -16.66 18.51 3.91
N LEU A 211 -16.56 17.21 4.23
CA LEU A 211 -15.89 16.23 3.37
C LEU A 211 -16.57 16.04 2.01
N GLY A 212 -17.88 16.26 1.96
CA GLY A 212 -18.67 16.17 0.74
C GLY A 212 -18.56 17.40 -0.18
N THR A 213 -17.75 18.41 0.19
CA THR A 213 -17.66 19.67 -0.56
C THR A 213 -16.25 19.92 -1.13
N VAL A 214 -16.19 20.47 -2.34
CA VAL A 214 -14.93 20.84 -3.04
C VAL A 214 -14.23 22.04 -2.37
N ALA A 215 -14.81 22.66 -1.34
CA ALA A 215 -14.27 23.83 -0.65
C ALA A 215 -13.22 23.50 0.44
N THR A 216 -13.14 22.24 0.88
CA THR A 216 -12.23 21.73 1.92
C THR A 216 -10.78 21.38 1.49
N PRO A 217 -10.32 21.48 0.22
CA PRO A 217 -8.93 21.20 -0.16
C PRO A 217 -7.92 21.98 0.67
N GLN A 218 -8.17 23.27 0.89
CA GLN A 218 -7.21 24.15 1.57
C GLN A 218 -7.01 23.82 3.06
N GLN A 219 -8.01 23.23 3.73
CA GLN A 219 -7.91 22.90 5.17
C GLN A 219 -7.18 21.58 5.44
N LEU A 220 -7.21 20.64 4.50
CA LEU A 220 -6.53 19.34 4.59
C LEU A 220 -5.25 19.27 3.73
N GLY A 221 -4.76 20.42 3.26
CA GLY A 221 -3.56 20.55 2.44
C GLY A 221 -3.70 20.04 0.99
N GLY A 222 -4.89 19.62 0.57
CA GLY A 222 -5.17 19.18 -0.79
C GLY A 222 -5.23 20.35 -1.76
N GLY A 223 -4.53 20.27 -2.88
CA GLY A 223 -4.77 21.16 -4.02
C GLY A 223 -5.79 20.49 -4.97
N PRO A 224 -6.74 21.24 -5.55
CA PRO A 224 -7.49 20.74 -6.70
C PRO A 224 -6.53 20.50 -7.87
N GLN A 225 -6.66 19.38 -8.58
CA GLN A 225 -6.00 19.19 -9.88
C GLN A 225 -7.08 18.82 -10.90
N GLY A 226 -7.16 19.65 -11.94
CA GLY A 226 -7.91 19.37 -13.16
C GLY A 226 -7.19 18.38 -14.07
#